data_AF-A0A730GS61-F1
#
_entry.id   AF-A0A730GS61-F1
#
_cell.length_a   1.000
_cell.length_b   1.000
_cell.length_c   1.000
_cell.angle_alpha   90.00
_cell.angle_beta   90.00
_cell.angle_gamma   90.00
#
_symmetry.space_group_name_H-M   'P 1'
#
loop_
_entity.id
_entity.type
_entity.pdbx_description
1 polymer ?
#
loop_
_entity_poly.entity_id
_entity_poly.type
_entity_poly.pdbx_seq_one_letter_code
_entity_poly.pdbx_strand_id
1 'polypeptide(L)' 'MSNIDMVDEKEVMRMARISSRMTIWKYTRQYNFPKPIRTHPKQYLKSEVEAWILNGGINQKSS' A
#
# COMPACT_ATOMS: atom_id res chain seq x y z
N MET A 1 -0.14 -1.06 -23.33
CA MET A 1 0.99 -1.37 -22.42
C MET A 1 0.57 -0.95 -21.03
N SER A 2 0.46 -1.88 -20.09
CA SER A 2 0.22 -1.54 -18.68
C SER A 2 1.48 -0.86 -18.15
N ASN A 3 1.38 0.44 -17.86
CA ASN A 3 2.50 1.16 -17.24
C ASN A 3 2.67 0.62 -15.82
N ILE A 4 3.85 0.05 -15.52
CA ILE A 4 4.16 -0.48 -14.20
C ILE A 4 4.74 0.67 -13.37
N ASP A 5 3.85 1.41 -12.70
CA ASP A 5 4.24 2.49 -11.82
C ASP A 5 4.54 1.97 -10.41
N MET A 6 5.80 2.06 -10.03
CA MET A 6 6.27 1.73 -8.68
C MET A 6 6.44 2.98 -7.83
N VAL A 7 6.06 2.89 -6.56
CA VAL A 7 6.20 3.96 -5.58
C VAL A 7 6.99 3.50 -4.36
N ASP A 8 7.74 4.41 -3.75
CA ASP A 8 8.47 4.12 -2.52
C ASP A 8 7.56 4.16 -1.28
N GLU A 9 8.05 3.64 -0.15
CA GLU A 9 7.30 3.63 1.10
C GLU A 9 6.84 5.02 1.57
N LYS A 10 7.62 6.09 1.32
CA LYS A 10 7.23 7.45 1.72
C LYS A 10 6.05 7.95 0.90
N GLU A 11 6.03 7.66 -0.41
CA GLU A 11 4.91 8.01 -1.28
C GLU A 11 3.66 7.22 -0.91
N VAL A 12 3.79 5.92 -0.64
CA VAL A 12 2.68 5.09 -0.13
C VAL A 12 2.08 5.66 1.16
N MET A 13 2.94 6.06 2.09
CA MET A 13 2.52 6.73 3.33
C MET A 13 1.77 8.04 3.05
N ARG A 14 2.23 8.86 2.09
CA ARG A 14 1.52 10.08 1.68
C ARG A 14 0.16 9.78 1.07
N MET A 15 0.07 8.81 0.16
CA MET A 15 -1.17 8.40 -0.51
C MET A 15 -2.23 7.95 0.50
N ALA A 16 -1.84 7.10 1.46
CA ALA A 16 -2.74 6.58 2.48
C ALA A 16 -2.91 7.50 3.70
N ARG A 17 -2.29 8.70 3.71
CA ARG A 17 -2.26 9.65 4.83
C ARG A 17 -1.77 9.02 6.15
N ILE A 18 -0.77 8.16 6.06
CA ILE A 18 -0.16 7.45 7.18
C ILE A 18 1.14 8.14 7.59
N SER A 19 1.30 8.42 8.88
CA SER A 19 2.50 9.07 9.42
C SER A 19 3.58 8.11 9.89
N SER A 20 3.25 6.84 10.15
CA SER A 20 4.18 5.85 10.73
C SER A 20 4.38 4.62 9.83
N ARG A 21 5.64 4.24 9.62
CA ARG A 21 5.99 2.97 8.95
C ARG A 21 5.45 1.75 9.70
N MET A 22 5.34 1.84 11.03
CA MET A 22 4.78 0.77 11.84
C MET A 22 3.30 0.54 11.51
N THR A 23 2.57 1.59 11.14
CA THR A 23 1.18 1.48 10.67
C THR A 23 1.12 0.72 9.34
N ILE A 24 2.02 1.01 8.39
CA ILE A 24 2.13 0.23 7.14
C ILE A 24 2.39 -1.24 7.45
N TRP A 25 3.34 -1.55 8.32
CA TRP A 25 3.63 -2.93 8.73
C TRP A 25 2.40 -3.62 9.34
N LYS A 26 1.66 -2.93 10.23
CA LYS A 26 0.42 -3.44 10.82
C LYS A 26 -0.62 -3.71 9.73
N TYR A 27 -0.78 -2.78 8.79
CA TYR A 27 -1.74 -2.88 7.69
C TYR A 27 -1.41 -4.05 6.75
N THR A 28 -0.12 -4.27 6.44
CA THR A 28 0.31 -5.43 5.64
C THR A 28 0.04 -6.75 6.35
N ARG A 29 0.10 -6.81 7.69
CA ARG A 29 -0.13 -8.05 8.44
C ARG A 29 -1.60 -8.33 8.75
N GLN A 30 -2.42 -7.30 8.99
CA GLN A 30 -3.76 -7.46 9.56
C GLN A 30 -4.90 -6.97 8.66
N TYR A 31 -4.61 -6.15 7.65
CA TYR A 31 -5.64 -5.43 6.88
C TYR A 31 -5.45 -5.56 5.36
N ASN A 32 -4.84 -6.66 4.91
CA ASN A 32 -4.62 -6.97 3.48
C ASN A 32 -3.94 -5.85 2.68
N PHE A 33 -3.15 -5.00 3.34
CA PHE A 33 -2.43 -3.95 2.64
C PHE A 33 -1.39 -4.58 1.70
N PRO A 34 -1.17 -3.98 0.51
CA PRO A 34 -0.23 -4.53 -0.47
C PRO A 34 1.14 -4.84 0.14
N LYS A 35 1.70 -5.98 -0.24
CA LYS A 35 3.05 -6.35 0.16
C LYS A 35 4.04 -5.58 -0.74
N PRO A 36 5.19 -5.16 -0.19
CA PRO A 36 6.21 -4.55 -1.02
C PRO A 36 6.81 -5.57 -2.00
N ILE A 37 7.05 -5.15 -3.24
CA ILE A 37 7.71 -5.95 -4.28
C ILE A 37 9.20 -6.15 -3.95
N ARG A 38 9.83 -5.13 -3.35
CA ARG A 38 11.23 -5.12 -2.90
C ARG A 38 11.31 -4.62 -1.48
N THR A 39 12.29 -5.06 -0.71
CA THR A 39 12.44 -4.70 0.71
C THR A 39 13.53 -3.65 0.97
N HIS A 40 14.53 -3.52 0.10
CA HIS A 40 15.67 -2.60 0.26
C HIS A 40 16.03 -1.90 -1.07
N PRO A 41 15.44 -0.72 -1.37
CA PRO A 41 14.41 -0.01 -0.62
C PRO A 41 13.01 -0.63 -0.80
N LYS A 42 12.09 -0.35 0.13
CA LYS A 42 10.69 -0.78 0.01
C LYS A 42 10.01 -0.10 -1.18
N GLN A 43 9.49 -0.91 -2.11
CA GLN A 43 8.75 -0.44 -3.28
C GLN A 43 7.42 -1.20 -3.41
N TYR A 44 6.39 -0.51 -3.86
CA TYR A 44 5.03 -1.03 -4.01
C TYR A 44 4.52 -0.72 -5.42
N LEU A 45 3.62 -1.57 -5.93
CA LEU A 45 2.85 -1.21 -7.11
C LEU A 45 1.85 -0.12 -6.72
N LYS A 46 1.89 1.01 -7.43
CA LYS A 46 0.99 2.13 -7.16
C LYS A 46 -0.48 1.71 -7.29
N SER A 47 -0.77 0.94 -8.32
CA SER A 47 -2.12 0.43 -8.61
C SER A 47 -2.71 -0.43 -7.48
N GLU A 48 -1.89 -1.27 -6.82
CA GLU A 48 -2.37 -2.10 -5.71
C GLU A 48 -2.67 -1.28 -4.47
N VAL A 49 -1.86 -0.25 -4.19
CA VAL A 49 -2.09 0.68 -3.08
C VAL A 49 -3.38 1.48 -3.32
N GLU A 50 -3.58 1.98 -4.53
CA GLU A 50 -4.81 2.67 -4.92
C GLU A 50 -6.02 1.75 -4.82
N ALA A 51 -5.93 0.52 -5.33
CA ALA A 51 -7.00 -0.46 -5.24
C ALA A 51 -7.36 -0.77 -3.78
N TRP A 52 -6.38 -0.90 -2.88
CA TRP A 52 -6.63 -1.10 -1.47
C TRP A 52 -7.37 0.08 -0.83
N ILE A 53 -6.97 1.32 -1.14
CA ILE A 53 -7.64 2.54 -0.65
C ILE A 53 -9.09 2.59 -1.18
N LEU A 54 -9.28 2.38 -2.48
CA LEU A 54 -10.58 2.40 -3.14
C LEU A 54 -11.51 1.29 -2.63
N ASN A 55 -10.95 0.15 -2.21
CA ASN A 55 -11.69 -0.94 -1.60
C ASN A 55 -12.14 -0.64 -0.15
N GLY A 56 -11.82 0.53 0.42
CA GLY A 56 -12.22 0.91 1.78
C GLY A 56 -11.09 0.80 2.81
N GLY A 57 -9.86 0.55 2.38
CA GLY A 57 -8.68 0.53 3.23
C GLY A 57 -8.76 -0.53 4.33
N ILE A 58 -8.78 -0.12 5.60
CA ILE A 58 -8.89 -1.05 6.74
C ILE A 58 -10.26 -1.75 6.80
N ASN A 59 -11.31 -1.10 6.29
CA ASN A 59 -12.67 -1.60 6.28
C ASN A 59 -12.98 -2.04 4.85
N GLN A 60 -12.19 -2.98 4.35
CA GLN A 60 -12.37 -3.50 3.00
C GLN A 60 -13.81 -3.95 2.81
N LYS A 61 -14.44 -3.51 1.72
CA LYS A 61 -15.73 -4.04 1.29
C LYS A 61 -15.47 -5.47 0.86
N SER A 62 -15.59 -6.41 1.79
CA SER A 62 -15.60 -7.83 1.46
C SER A 62 -16.69 -8.06 0.41
N SER A 63 -16.37 -8.81 -0.63
CA SER A 63 -17.38 -9.39 -1.54
C SER A 63 -18.42 -10.18 -0.78
#